data_AF-A0A849L275-F1
#
_entry.id   AF-A0A849L275-F1
#
_cell.length_a   1.000
_cell.length_b   1.000
_cell.length_c   1.000
_cell.angle_alpha   90.00
_cell.angle_beta   90.00
_cell.angle_gamma   90.00
#
_symmetry.space_group_name_H-M   'P 1'
#
loop_
_entity.id
_entity.type
_entity.pdbx_description
1 polymer ?
#
loop_
_entity_poly.entity_id
_entity_poly.type
_entity_poly.pdbx_seq_one_letter_code
_entity_poly.pdbx_strand_id
1 'polypeptide(L)'
;MNWRLEDRLEAAEARDAPLDFCQWPYERPVAPAPDALRTSALLYKSFALAGVSGRMLEFCDALVARLGRFRTVWGIKWADGRLSWEFYFYDYARMERRFGMGDFIDLARPFFPVTAPALDGVPHFMFSVELDAALIAGQGALDRIDMYMGNPGSAVSSGICYGVSRQGCEMRNFYFFFDARSQMQEVREKLVSNAHLPMRQLELDRLLWPRMKDAQIVVVANKRWNDGLYFSRIGIDPLVHFLERLRFPEGLTGFARESRDRLAHHLFDVGYDHAPGTGRDPVLLKGSIYGLL
;
A
#
# COMPACT_ATOMS: atom_id res chain seq x y z
N MET A 1 -8.11 -17.62 21.55
CA MET A 1 -6.74 -17.36 22.03
C MET A 1 -6.64 -15.91 22.46
N ASN A 2 -6.12 -15.64 23.67
CA ASN A 2 -5.77 -14.28 24.09
C ASN A 2 -4.41 -13.92 23.50
N TRP A 3 -4.44 -13.23 22.36
CA TRP A 3 -3.27 -12.66 21.70
C TRP A 3 -2.97 -11.27 22.31
N ARG A 4 -1.69 -10.90 22.41
CA ARG A 4 -1.24 -9.56 22.82
C ARG A 4 -0.31 -8.99 21.77
N LEU A 5 -0.52 -7.72 21.36
CA LEU A 5 0.25 -7.08 20.29
C LEU A 5 1.76 -7.25 20.45
N GLU A 6 2.22 -7.14 21.68
CA GLU A 6 3.62 -7.24 22.10
C GLU A 6 4.25 -8.56 21.65
N ASP A 7 3.50 -9.66 21.61
CA ASP A 7 4.00 -10.99 21.26
C ASP A 7 4.32 -11.15 19.75
N ARG A 8 3.91 -10.20 18.88
CA ARG A 8 4.29 -10.20 17.44
C ARG A 8 5.08 -8.96 17.02
N LEU A 9 5.44 -8.10 17.96
CA LEU A 9 6.37 -7.03 17.68
C LEU A 9 7.76 -7.61 17.56
N GLU A 10 8.15 -7.90 16.32
CA GLU A 10 9.47 -8.41 16.02
C GLU A 10 10.49 -7.28 15.89
N ALA A 11 11.67 -7.50 16.46
CA ALA A 11 12.79 -6.61 16.30
C ALA A 11 13.28 -6.60 14.84
N ALA A 12 13.56 -5.42 14.31
CA ALA A 12 14.24 -5.27 13.04
C ALA A 12 15.72 -5.66 13.19
N GLU A 13 16.27 -6.28 12.16
CA GLU A 13 17.65 -6.72 12.14
C GLU A 13 18.46 -5.95 11.08
N ALA A 14 19.76 -5.79 11.31
CA ALA A 14 20.63 -5.10 10.35
C ALA A 14 20.60 -5.74 8.94
N ARG A 15 20.37 -7.06 8.87
CA ARG A 15 20.27 -7.83 7.63
C ARG A 15 18.89 -7.80 6.96
N ASP A 16 17.86 -7.24 7.61
CA ASP A 16 16.55 -7.09 6.97
C ASP A 16 16.71 -6.25 5.70
N ALA A 17 15.92 -6.51 4.67
CA ALA A 17 16.04 -5.78 3.40
C ALA A 17 15.32 -4.42 3.49
N PRO A 18 15.99 -3.28 3.25
CA PRO A 18 15.34 -1.97 3.17
C PRO A 18 14.72 -1.79 1.78
N LEU A 19 13.45 -2.21 1.60
CA LEU A 19 12.74 -2.11 0.32
C LEU A 19 11.47 -1.25 0.46
N ASP A 20 11.13 -0.51 -0.59
CA ASP A 20 9.85 0.19 -0.71
C ASP A 20 8.71 -0.76 -1.14
N PHE A 21 7.49 -0.24 -1.33
CA PHE A 21 6.35 -1.06 -1.78
C PHE A 21 6.54 -1.65 -3.18
N CYS A 22 7.49 -1.18 -4.00
CA CYS A 22 7.87 -1.81 -5.26
C CYS A 22 8.93 -2.89 -5.08
N GLN A 23 9.30 -3.21 -3.84
CA GLN A 23 10.44 -4.06 -3.51
C GLN A 23 11.77 -3.53 -4.06
N TRP A 24 11.87 -2.23 -4.35
CA TRP A 24 13.13 -1.62 -4.77
C TRP A 24 13.95 -1.25 -3.54
N PRO A 25 15.26 -1.56 -3.53
CA PRO A 25 16.10 -1.23 -2.40
C PRO A 25 16.24 0.28 -2.23
N TYR A 26 16.37 0.70 -0.98
CA TYR A 26 16.74 2.06 -0.60
C TYR A 26 17.84 2.05 0.47
N GLU A 27 18.55 3.18 0.59
CA GLU A 27 19.51 3.38 1.66
C GLU A 27 18.77 3.78 2.95
N ARG A 28 19.03 3.05 4.03
CA ARG A 28 18.43 3.39 5.32
C ARG A 28 18.92 4.76 5.78
N PRO A 29 18.03 5.61 6.33
CA PRO A 29 18.44 6.90 6.88
C PRO A 29 19.34 6.74 8.11
N VAL A 30 19.11 5.71 8.92
CA VAL A 30 19.91 5.35 10.10
C VAL A 30 19.94 3.83 10.29
N ALA A 31 20.93 3.31 11.01
CA ALA A 31 20.96 1.90 11.38
C ALA A 31 19.84 1.55 12.38
N PRO A 32 19.27 0.33 12.34
CA PRO A 32 18.29 -0.10 13.33
C PRO A 32 18.92 -0.18 14.73
N ALA A 33 18.25 0.44 15.71
CA ALA A 33 18.56 0.27 17.13
C ALA A 33 18.21 -1.16 17.62
N PRO A 34 18.73 -1.61 18.77
CA PRO A 34 18.44 -2.95 19.29
C PRO A 34 16.95 -3.25 19.52
N ASP A 35 16.14 -2.23 19.81
CA ASP A 35 14.69 -2.33 20.04
C ASP A 35 13.86 -1.88 18.83
N ALA A 36 14.51 -1.66 17.68
CA ALA A 36 13.89 -1.20 16.45
C ALA A 36 12.80 -2.16 15.98
N LEU A 37 11.75 -1.63 15.37
CA LEU A 37 10.59 -2.41 14.92
C LEU A 37 10.61 -2.62 13.41
N ARG A 38 10.15 -3.79 12.97
CA ARG A 38 9.77 -4.01 11.56
C ARG A 38 8.51 -3.22 11.22
N THR A 39 8.35 -2.88 9.94
CA THR A 39 7.16 -2.14 9.48
C THR A 39 5.85 -2.91 9.74
N SER A 40 5.90 -4.25 9.76
CA SER A 40 4.77 -5.13 10.12
C SER A 40 4.16 -4.85 11.50
N ALA A 41 4.86 -4.15 12.40
CA ALA A 41 4.29 -3.66 13.65
C ALA A 41 3.03 -2.78 13.42
N LEU A 42 3.06 -1.92 12.40
CA LEU A 42 1.91 -1.09 12.01
C LEU A 42 0.75 -1.93 11.48
N LEU A 43 1.07 -2.96 10.67
CA LEU A 43 0.08 -3.92 10.17
C LEU A 43 -0.63 -4.63 11.32
N TYR A 44 0.11 -5.21 12.26
CA TYR A 44 -0.47 -5.94 13.38
C TYR A 44 -1.26 -5.02 14.34
N LYS A 45 -0.78 -3.78 14.55
CA LYS A 45 -1.53 -2.77 15.29
C LYS A 45 -2.88 -2.48 14.64
N SER A 46 -2.92 -2.37 13.31
CA SER A 46 -4.17 -2.11 12.59
C SER A 46 -5.18 -3.27 12.71
N PHE A 47 -4.72 -4.54 12.74
CA PHE A 47 -5.59 -5.69 12.99
C PHE A 47 -6.18 -5.68 14.41
N ALA A 48 -5.36 -5.32 15.40
CA ALA A 48 -5.80 -5.22 16.79
C ALA A 48 -6.89 -4.14 16.95
N LEU A 49 -6.73 -3.00 16.29
CA LEU A 49 -7.73 -1.92 16.32
C LEU A 49 -9.05 -2.31 15.66
N ALA A 50 -8.99 -3.11 14.59
CA ALA A 50 -10.18 -3.59 13.90
C ALA A 50 -10.79 -4.87 14.51
N GLY A 51 -10.16 -5.46 15.53
CA GLY A 51 -10.64 -6.68 16.18
C GLY A 51 -10.54 -7.95 15.32
N VAL A 52 -9.63 -7.99 14.35
CA VAL A 52 -9.50 -9.10 13.38
C VAL A 52 -8.20 -9.92 13.54
N SER A 53 -7.44 -9.68 14.61
CA SER A 53 -6.08 -10.21 14.78
C SER A 53 -5.96 -11.72 14.58
N GLY A 54 -6.81 -12.55 15.19
CA GLY A 54 -6.62 -14.01 15.18
C GLY A 54 -6.43 -14.58 13.77
N ARG A 55 -7.45 -14.43 12.92
CA ARG A 55 -7.43 -14.96 11.55
C ARG A 55 -6.45 -14.23 10.63
N MET A 56 -6.27 -12.91 10.80
CA MET A 56 -5.33 -12.14 9.99
C MET A 56 -3.87 -12.51 10.28
N LEU A 57 -3.53 -12.78 11.54
CA LEU A 57 -2.19 -13.19 11.92
C LEU A 57 -1.86 -14.60 11.41
N GLU A 58 -2.81 -15.54 11.49
CA GLU A 58 -2.64 -16.88 10.91
C GLU A 58 -2.46 -16.81 9.38
N PHE A 59 -3.21 -15.94 8.69
CA PHE A 59 -3.03 -15.69 7.26
C PHE A 59 -1.66 -15.11 6.93
N CYS A 60 -1.20 -14.10 7.70
CA CYS A 60 0.14 -13.56 7.55
C CYS A 60 1.24 -14.61 7.78
N ASP A 61 1.07 -15.50 8.77
CA ASP A 61 2.02 -16.58 9.03
C ASP A 61 2.10 -17.56 7.85
N ALA A 62 0.96 -17.91 7.25
CA ALA A 62 0.91 -18.75 6.05
C ALA A 62 1.62 -18.10 4.86
N LEU A 63 1.44 -16.79 4.66
CA LEU A 63 2.15 -16.04 3.63
C LEU A 63 3.67 -16.07 3.85
N VAL A 64 4.13 -15.76 5.07
CA VAL A 64 5.57 -15.79 5.41
C VAL A 64 6.14 -17.20 5.28
N ALA A 65 5.39 -18.24 5.67
CA ALA A 65 5.84 -19.63 5.51
C ALA A 65 5.97 -20.04 4.04
N ARG A 66 5.08 -19.58 3.16
CA ARG A 66 5.07 -19.94 1.73
C ARG A 66 6.07 -19.14 0.88
N LEU A 67 6.23 -17.85 1.18
CA LEU A 67 6.99 -16.91 0.35
C LEU A 67 8.32 -16.50 0.98
N GLY A 68 8.43 -16.58 2.30
CA GLY A 68 9.50 -15.98 3.07
C GLY A 68 9.19 -14.53 3.47
N ARG A 69 9.98 -14.04 4.43
CA ARG A 69 9.90 -12.67 4.93
C ARG A 69 10.24 -11.64 3.86
N PHE A 70 9.61 -10.47 3.94
CA PHE A 70 9.80 -9.33 3.04
C PHE A 70 9.43 -9.61 1.58
N ARG A 71 8.65 -10.67 1.32
CA ARG A 71 8.19 -11.03 -0.03
C ARG A 71 6.76 -10.63 -0.31
N THR A 72 6.00 -10.25 0.72
CA THR A 72 4.66 -9.70 0.56
C THR A 72 4.67 -8.24 0.97
N VAL A 73 4.21 -7.37 0.08
CA VAL A 73 3.95 -5.97 0.44
C VAL A 73 2.55 -5.91 1.01
N TRP A 74 2.36 -5.18 2.10
CA TRP A 74 1.04 -4.90 2.65
C TRP A 74 0.72 -3.41 2.52
N GLY A 75 -0.57 -3.11 2.43
CA GLY A 75 -1.12 -1.77 2.52
C GLY A 75 -2.23 -1.72 3.57
N ILE A 76 -2.20 -0.76 4.47
CA ILE A 76 -3.31 -0.43 5.38
C ILE A 76 -4.07 0.73 4.76
N LYS A 77 -5.36 0.57 4.50
CA LYS A 77 -6.22 1.58 3.92
C LYS A 77 -7.19 2.11 4.97
N TRP A 78 -7.45 3.42 4.91
CA TRP A 78 -8.44 4.12 5.72
C TRP A 78 -9.37 4.91 4.82
N ALA A 79 -10.65 4.54 4.82
CA ALA A 79 -11.71 5.22 4.10
C ALA A 79 -13.02 5.09 4.88
N ASP A 80 -13.83 6.14 4.89
CA ASP A 80 -15.18 6.13 5.47
C ASP A 80 -15.26 5.56 6.91
N GLY A 81 -14.25 5.88 7.73
CA GLY A 81 -14.18 5.41 9.11
C GLY A 81 -13.82 3.93 9.28
N ARG A 82 -13.33 3.26 8.23
CA ARG A 82 -13.05 1.82 8.20
C ARG A 82 -11.63 1.52 7.75
N LEU A 83 -11.05 0.49 8.36
CA LEU A 83 -9.78 -0.11 7.95
C LEU A 83 -10.04 -1.24 6.95
N SER A 84 -9.26 -1.26 5.88
CA SER A 84 -9.07 -2.44 5.02
C SER A 84 -7.59 -2.66 4.78
N TRP A 85 -7.23 -3.84 4.26
CA TRP A 85 -5.86 -4.24 4.03
C TRP A 85 -5.69 -4.75 2.62
N GLU A 86 -4.58 -4.44 1.99
CA GLU A 86 -4.24 -4.99 0.69
C GLU A 86 -2.90 -5.73 0.77
N PHE A 87 -2.81 -6.90 0.15
CA PHE A 87 -1.57 -7.66 0.06
C PHE A 87 -1.16 -7.76 -1.40
N TYR A 88 0.08 -7.41 -1.70
CA TYR A 88 0.63 -7.37 -3.04
C TYR A 88 1.76 -8.40 -3.18
N PHE A 89 1.75 -9.08 -4.32
CA PHE A 89 2.66 -10.16 -4.67
C PHE A 89 3.40 -9.78 -5.95
N TYR A 90 4.65 -9.35 -5.80
CA TYR A 90 5.51 -9.00 -6.92
C TYR A 90 6.22 -10.24 -7.46
N ASP A 91 6.19 -10.37 -8.79
CA ASP A 91 7.07 -11.29 -9.50
C ASP A 91 7.46 -10.68 -10.86
N TYR A 92 8.66 -10.08 -10.88
CA TYR A 92 9.22 -9.44 -12.07
C TYR A 92 9.62 -10.44 -13.17
N ALA A 93 9.62 -11.75 -12.90
CA ALA A 93 9.83 -12.79 -13.90
C ALA A 93 8.59 -12.99 -14.80
N ARG A 94 7.44 -12.41 -14.43
CA ARG A 94 6.19 -12.39 -15.21
C ARG A 94 5.76 -13.80 -15.62
N MET A 95 5.96 -14.21 -16.88
CA MET A 95 5.56 -15.54 -17.33
C MET A 95 6.32 -16.68 -16.64
N GLU A 96 7.51 -16.40 -16.11
CA GLU A 96 8.32 -17.36 -15.35
C GLU A 96 8.09 -17.26 -13.84
N ARG A 97 6.96 -16.68 -13.42
CA ARG A 97 6.63 -16.47 -12.01
C ARG A 97 6.62 -17.79 -11.22
N ARG A 98 7.02 -17.72 -9.96
CA ARG A 98 7.04 -18.87 -9.03
C ARG A 98 5.81 -18.94 -8.13
N PHE A 99 5.08 -17.84 -8.02
CA PHE A 99 3.86 -17.72 -7.23
C PHE A 99 2.83 -16.91 -8.01
N GLY A 100 1.75 -17.57 -8.41
CA GLY A 100 0.65 -16.98 -9.16
C GLY A 100 -0.60 -16.70 -8.31
N MET A 101 -1.64 -16.20 -8.98
CA MET A 101 -2.97 -16.04 -8.42
C MET A 101 -3.56 -17.40 -8.00
N GLY A 102 -3.31 -18.47 -8.76
CA GLY A 102 -3.74 -19.83 -8.40
C GLY A 102 -3.13 -20.30 -7.09
N ASP A 103 -1.81 -20.15 -6.92
CA ASP A 103 -1.11 -20.46 -5.67
C ASP A 103 -1.67 -19.67 -4.49
N PHE A 104 -1.93 -18.37 -4.70
CA PHE A 104 -2.55 -17.52 -3.69
C PHE A 104 -3.94 -18.02 -3.30
N ILE A 105 -4.80 -18.33 -4.28
CA ILE A 105 -6.16 -18.81 -4.02
C ILE A 105 -6.10 -20.06 -3.15
N ASP A 106 -5.24 -21.02 -3.49
CA ASP A 106 -5.11 -22.26 -2.72
C ASP A 106 -4.58 -22.02 -1.30
N LEU A 107 -3.64 -21.08 -1.13
CA LEU A 107 -3.16 -20.65 0.18
C LEU A 107 -4.25 -19.94 1.00
N ALA A 108 -5.11 -19.14 0.37
CA ALA A 108 -6.09 -18.28 1.05
C ALA A 108 -7.37 -19.02 1.47
N ARG A 109 -7.75 -20.10 0.76
CA ARG A 109 -8.97 -20.90 1.00
C ARG A 109 -9.24 -21.27 2.47
N PRO A 110 -8.26 -21.64 3.30
CA PRO A 110 -8.50 -21.96 4.70
C PRO A 110 -8.95 -20.77 5.54
N PHE A 111 -8.66 -19.54 5.10
CA PHE A 111 -8.91 -18.32 5.87
C PHE A 111 -10.22 -17.64 5.48
N PHE A 112 -10.55 -17.62 4.19
CA PHE A 112 -11.79 -17.01 3.69
C PHE A 112 -12.17 -17.56 2.30
N PRO A 113 -13.45 -17.50 1.92
CA PRO A 113 -13.89 -17.92 0.59
C PRO A 113 -13.28 -17.05 -0.51
N VAL A 114 -12.86 -17.67 -1.61
CA VAL A 114 -12.36 -16.97 -2.80
C VAL A 114 -13.15 -17.41 -4.02
N THR A 115 -13.69 -16.44 -4.75
CA THR A 115 -14.45 -16.65 -5.99
C THR A 115 -13.86 -15.94 -7.20
N ALA A 116 -12.89 -15.05 -6.98
CA ALA A 116 -12.10 -14.44 -8.05
C ALA A 116 -11.39 -15.53 -8.87
N PRO A 117 -11.36 -15.42 -10.21
CA PRO A 117 -10.61 -16.36 -11.04
C PRO A 117 -9.11 -16.05 -11.01
N ALA A 118 -8.28 -17.07 -11.19
CA ALA A 118 -6.85 -16.91 -11.45
C ALA A 118 -6.60 -16.68 -12.95
N LEU A 119 -5.72 -15.73 -13.28
CA LEU A 119 -5.27 -15.45 -14.65
C LEU A 119 -3.75 -15.57 -14.78
N ASP A 120 -3.20 -16.72 -14.38
CA ASP A 120 -1.75 -16.95 -14.37
C ASP A 120 -1.09 -17.01 -15.75
N GLY A 121 -1.87 -17.31 -16.80
CA GLY A 121 -1.42 -17.28 -18.19
C GLY A 121 -1.16 -15.88 -18.77
N VAL A 122 -1.36 -14.82 -17.98
CA VAL A 122 -1.22 -13.43 -18.41
C VAL A 122 0.09 -12.82 -17.86
N PRO A 123 0.88 -12.07 -18.67
CA PRO A 123 2.22 -11.58 -18.29
C PRO A 123 2.21 -10.34 -17.37
N HIS A 124 1.49 -10.41 -16.24
CA HIS A 124 1.49 -9.39 -15.19
C HIS A 124 2.78 -9.44 -14.34
N PHE A 125 3.20 -8.34 -13.71
CA PHE A 125 4.39 -8.33 -12.82
C PHE A 125 4.03 -8.31 -11.33
N MET A 126 2.77 -8.06 -11.02
CA MET A 126 2.24 -8.04 -9.66
C MET A 126 0.74 -8.35 -9.69
N PHE A 127 0.22 -8.95 -8.62
CA PHE A 127 -1.20 -8.90 -8.30
C PHE A 127 -1.41 -8.54 -6.84
N SER A 128 -2.62 -8.14 -6.48
CA SER A 128 -3.00 -7.85 -5.11
C SER A 128 -4.42 -8.27 -4.77
N VAL A 129 -4.68 -8.35 -3.48
CA VAL A 129 -5.99 -8.70 -2.91
C VAL A 129 -6.32 -7.76 -1.77
N GLU A 130 -7.55 -7.26 -1.76
CA GLU A 130 -8.05 -6.41 -0.68
C GLU A 130 -8.93 -7.23 0.26
N LEU A 131 -8.64 -7.14 1.55
CA LEU A 131 -9.35 -7.79 2.64
C LEU A 131 -9.94 -6.72 3.55
N ASP A 132 -11.14 -6.94 4.05
CA ASP A 132 -11.77 -6.11 5.08
C ASP A 132 -12.27 -6.98 6.24
N ALA A 133 -12.78 -6.33 7.29
CA ALA A 133 -13.26 -7.04 8.47
C ALA A 133 -14.45 -7.98 8.15
N ALA A 134 -15.28 -7.67 7.15
CA ALA A 134 -16.43 -8.50 6.78
C ALA A 134 -15.98 -9.80 6.12
N LEU A 135 -15.05 -9.72 5.16
CA LEU A 135 -14.46 -10.90 4.52
C LEU A 135 -13.77 -11.81 5.55
N ILE A 136 -12.99 -11.23 6.46
CA ILE A 136 -12.31 -11.99 7.52
C ILE A 136 -13.31 -12.58 8.51
N ALA A 137 -14.45 -11.93 8.77
CA ALA A 137 -15.54 -12.51 9.56
C ALA A 137 -16.34 -13.60 8.80
N GLY A 138 -16.01 -13.88 7.53
CA GLY A 138 -16.72 -14.86 6.71
C GLY A 138 -18.03 -14.32 6.11
N GLN A 139 -18.22 -13.00 6.10
CA GLN A 139 -19.42 -12.32 5.58
C GLN A 139 -19.29 -11.94 4.10
N GLY A 140 -18.74 -12.86 3.29
CA GLY A 140 -18.49 -12.62 1.87
C GLY A 140 -17.43 -13.55 1.30
N ALA A 141 -16.98 -13.22 0.10
CA ALA A 141 -15.89 -13.91 -0.57
C ALA A 141 -14.99 -12.87 -1.24
N LEU A 142 -13.71 -13.19 -1.37
CA LEU A 142 -12.79 -12.44 -2.22
C LEU A 142 -13.19 -12.70 -3.68
N ASP A 143 -13.85 -11.74 -4.29
CA ASP A 143 -14.44 -11.85 -5.63
C ASP A 143 -13.64 -11.12 -6.73
N ARG A 144 -12.61 -10.37 -6.32
CA ARG A 144 -11.69 -9.66 -7.20
C ARG A 144 -10.23 -9.82 -6.78
N ILE A 145 -9.37 -10.02 -7.77
CA ILE A 145 -7.92 -9.88 -7.66
C ILE A 145 -7.51 -8.70 -8.56
N ASP A 146 -6.74 -7.75 -8.05
CA ASP A 146 -6.24 -6.64 -8.85
C ASP A 146 -4.89 -7.05 -9.49
N MET A 147 -4.82 -7.06 -10.82
CA MET A 147 -3.70 -7.53 -11.63
C MET A 147 -2.96 -6.36 -12.28
N TYR A 148 -1.63 -6.35 -12.22
CA TYR A 148 -0.81 -5.21 -12.65
C TYR A 148 0.10 -5.55 -13.82
N MET A 149 -0.10 -4.82 -14.91
CA MET A 149 0.66 -4.95 -16.15
C MET A 149 1.63 -3.80 -16.30
N GLY A 150 2.84 -4.09 -16.77
CA GLY A 150 3.83 -3.05 -17.05
C GLY A 150 3.39 -2.23 -18.25
N ASN A 151 3.55 -0.92 -18.16
CA ASN A 151 3.33 -0.03 -19.29
C ASN A 151 4.68 0.54 -19.76
N PRO A 152 5.13 0.19 -20.98
CA PRO A 152 6.33 0.81 -21.55
C PRO A 152 6.14 2.33 -21.71
N GLY A 153 7.22 3.10 -21.53
CA GLY A 153 7.23 4.54 -21.87
C GLY A 153 7.33 5.55 -20.72
N SER A 154 7.68 5.13 -19.51
CA SER A 154 8.03 6.05 -18.40
C SER A 154 9.52 5.96 -18.04
N ALA A 155 10.11 7.05 -17.55
CA ALA A 155 11.53 7.07 -17.15
C ALA A 155 11.84 6.23 -15.89
N VAL A 156 10.88 6.08 -14.96
CA VAL A 156 11.04 5.27 -13.73
C VAL A 156 10.24 3.97 -13.81
N SER A 157 8.91 4.06 -13.82
CA SER A 157 8.01 2.92 -14.02
C SER A 157 6.59 3.42 -14.32
N SER A 158 5.77 2.59 -14.96
CA SER A 158 4.34 2.80 -15.07
C SER A 158 3.60 1.47 -15.14
N GLY A 159 2.37 1.47 -14.65
CA GLY A 159 1.60 0.25 -14.50
C GLY A 159 0.11 0.46 -14.72
N ILE A 160 -0.53 -0.53 -15.35
CA ILE A 160 -1.99 -0.57 -15.54
C ILE A 160 -2.55 -1.64 -14.60
N CYS A 161 -3.53 -1.27 -13.80
CA CYS A 161 -4.24 -2.19 -12.91
C CYS A 161 -5.57 -2.61 -13.54
N TYR A 162 -5.78 -3.92 -13.60
CA TYR A 162 -7.05 -4.54 -14.00
C TYR A 162 -7.65 -5.30 -12.83
N GLY A 163 -8.89 -5.00 -12.47
CA GLY A 163 -9.67 -5.81 -11.55
C GLY A 163 -10.18 -7.05 -12.25
N VAL A 164 -9.75 -8.22 -11.80
CA VAL A 164 -10.10 -9.53 -12.34
C VAL A 164 -11.19 -10.14 -11.48
N SER A 165 -12.37 -10.39 -12.05
CA SER A 165 -13.52 -11.00 -11.38
C SER A 165 -14.20 -12.03 -12.27
N ARG A 166 -15.23 -12.71 -11.75
CA ARG A 166 -16.06 -13.62 -12.55
C ARG A 166 -16.81 -12.92 -13.69
N GLN A 167 -16.98 -11.61 -13.63
CA GLN A 167 -17.65 -10.80 -14.66
C GLN A 167 -16.68 -10.39 -15.79
N GLY A 168 -15.38 -10.57 -15.59
CA GLY A 168 -14.34 -10.19 -16.54
C GLY A 168 -13.27 -9.29 -15.92
N CYS A 169 -12.51 -8.63 -16.79
CA CYS A 169 -11.42 -7.72 -16.43
C CYS A 169 -11.83 -6.27 -16.64
N GLU A 170 -11.68 -5.43 -15.62
CA GLU A 170 -11.97 -3.99 -15.69
C GLU A 170 -10.68 -3.19 -15.47
N MET A 171 -10.35 -2.23 -16.34
CA MET A 171 -9.25 -1.30 -16.08
C MET A 171 -9.61 -0.35 -14.94
N ARG A 172 -8.83 -0.35 -13.86
CA ARG A 172 -9.13 0.40 -12.63
C ARG A 172 -8.26 1.63 -12.44
N ASN A 173 -6.95 1.47 -12.66
CA ASN A 173 -5.97 2.50 -12.37
C ASN A 173 -4.85 2.52 -13.41
N PHE A 174 -4.29 3.70 -13.63
CA PHE A 174 -3.07 3.90 -14.39
C PHE A 174 -2.06 4.69 -13.55
N TYR A 175 -0.90 4.09 -13.27
CA TYR A 175 0.12 4.62 -12.38
C TYR A 175 1.34 5.12 -13.15
N PHE A 176 1.84 6.30 -12.76
CA PHE A 176 3.04 6.91 -13.32
C PHE A 176 3.99 7.28 -12.18
N PHE A 177 5.21 6.75 -12.24
CA PHE A 177 6.25 6.98 -11.23
C PHE A 177 7.23 8.04 -11.71
N PHE A 178 7.60 8.93 -10.81
CA PHE A 178 8.52 10.03 -11.04
C PHE A 178 9.56 10.09 -9.94
N ASP A 179 10.82 10.32 -10.30
CA ASP A 179 11.88 10.69 -9.38
C ASP A 179 11.60 12.11 -8.86
N ALA A 180 11.36 12.23 -7.56
CA ALA A 180 10.92 13.47 -6.93
C ALA A 180 12.01 14.55 -6.89
N ARG A 181 13.27 14.22 -7.20
CA ARG A 181 14.36 15.22 -7.26
C ARG A 181 14.48 15.84 -8.64
N SER A 182 14.30 15.05 -9.69
CA SER A 182 14.57 15.45 -11.07
C SER A 182 13.30 15.68 -11.91
N GLN A 183 12.15 15.09 -11.53
CA GLN A 183 10.96 15.03 -12.38
C GLN A 183 9.74 15.76 -11.79
N MET A 184 9.92 16.69 -10.84
CA MET A 184 8.79 17.40 -10.21
C MET A 184 8.00 18.30 -11.15
N GLN A 185 8.57 18.71 -12.28
CA GLN A 185 7.82 19.41 -13.32
C GLN A 185 6.84 18.44 -14.01
N GLU A 186 7.29 17.24 -14.34
CA GLU A 186 6.46 16.19 -14.95
C GLU A 186 5.37 15.71 -13.99
N VAL A 187 5.66 15.64 -12.68
CA VAL A 187 4.63 15.39 -11.65
C VAL A 187 3.52 16.44 -11.73
N ARG A 188 3.88 17.73 -11.81
CA ARG A 188 2.89 18.82 -11.91
C ARG A 188 2.08 18.73 -13.20
N GLU A 189 2.74 18.46 -14.32
CA GLU A 189 2.09 18.27 -15.63
C GLU A 189 1.13 17.07 -15.61
N LYS A 190 1.53 15.98 -14.96
CA LYS A 190 0.69 14.79 -14.80
C LYS A 190 -0.50 15.03 -13.87
N LEU A 191 -0.32 15.82 -12.81
CA LEU A 191 -1.40 16.22 -11.90
C LEU A 191 -2.44 17.12 -12.57
N VAL A 192 -2.02 18.01 -13.48
CA VAL A 192 -2.97 18.85 -14.23
C VAL A 192 -3.68 18.08 -15.36
N SER A 193 -3.09 16.96 -15.80
CA SER A 193 -3.67 16.02 -16.75
C SER A 193 -4.67 15.08 -16.03
N ASN A 194 -5.76 15.68 -15.55
CA ASN A 194 -6.75 15.07 -14.67
C ASN A 194 -8.17 15.27 -15.23
N ALA A 195 -8.95 14.20 -15.29
CA ALA A 195 -10.32 14.21 -15.82
C ALA A 195 -11.38 14.64 -14.78
N HIS A 196 -11.02 14.59 -13.49
CA HIS A 196 -11.93 14.78 -12.37
C HIS A 196 -11.80 16.16 -11.73
N LEU A 197 -10.59 16.75 -11.70
CA LEU A 197 -10.31 18.03 -11.04
C LEU A 197 -10.37 19.23 -12.01
N PRO A 198 -11.23 20.24 -11.77
CA PRO A 198 -11.21 21.48 -12.53
C PRO A 198 -9.99 22.33 -12.12
N MET A 199 -8.87 22.15 -12.81
CA MET A 199 -7.55 22.71 -12.45
C MET A 199 -7.49 24.23 -12.29
N ARG A 200 -8.41 25.00 -12.88
CA ARG A 200 -8.50 26.47 -12.67
C ARG A 200 -8.78 26.85 -11.21
N GLN A 201 -9.22 25.90 -10.40
CA GLN A 201 -9.66 26.14 -9.03
C GLN A 201 -8.70 25.53 -7.99
N LEU A 202 -7.66 24.79 -8.39
CA LEU A 202 -6.82 24.02 -7.46
C LEU A 202 -5.40 24.58 -7.33
N GLU A 203 -4.92 24.72 -6.10
CA GLU A 203 -3.50 24.96 -5.81
C GLU A 203 -2.76 23.62 -5.68
N LEU A 204 -1.79 23.35 -6.57
CA LEU A 204 -1.07 22.06 -6.60
C LEU A 204 -0.38 21.70 -5.28
N ASP A 205 0.10 22.69 -4.52
CA ASP A 205 0.74 22.47 -3.23
C ASP A 205 -0.24 21.94 -2.16
N ARG A 206 -1.56 22.09 -2.39
CA ARG A 206 -2.62 21.47 -1.57
C ARG A 206 -2.71 19.96 -1.79
N LEU A 207 -2.23 19.46 -2.93
CA LEU A 207 -2.03 18.04 -3.19
C LEU A 207 -0.62 17.59 -2.77
N LEU A 208 0.43 18.27 -3.25
CA LEU A 208 1.80 17.80 -3.05
C LEU A 208 2.27 17.84 -1.60
N TRP A 209 1.62 18.64 -0.74
CA TRP A 209 1.89 18.80 0.69
C TRP A 209 3.36 19.14 1.00
N PRO A 210 3.69 20.36 1.48
CA PRO A 210 5.08 20.73 1.75
C PRO A 210 5.85 19.79 2.70
N ARG A 211 5.16 19.08 3.59
CA ARG A 211 5.74 18.07 4.50
C ARG A 211 6.18 16.78 3.81
N MET A 212 5.77 16.54 2.56
CA MET A 212 6.15 15.38 1.74
C MET A 212 7.27 15.67 0.74
N LYS A 213 7.84 16.88 0.76
CA LYS A 213 8.85 17.33 -0.22
C LYS A 213 10.10 16.44 -0.29
N ASP A 214 10.40 15.70 0.78
CA ASP A 214 11.58 14.84 0.89
C ASP A 214 11.30 13.39 0.44
N ALA A 215 10.09 13.10 -0.06
CA ALA A 215 9.81 11.86 -0.76
C ALA A 215 10.80 11.69 -1.92
N GLN A 216 11.23 10.46 -2.18
CA GLN A 216 12.18 10.18 -3.26
C GLN A 216 11.46 9.87 -4.57
N ILE A 217 10.27 9.29 -4.46
CA ILE A 217 9.44 8.91 -5.60
C ILE A 217 8.04 9.47 -5.36
N VAL A 218 7.48 10.11 -6.40
CA VAL A 218 6.08 10.51 -6.44
C VAL A 218 5.37 9.67 -7.48
N VAL A 219 4.20 9.13 -7.12
CA VAL A 219 3.35 8.40 -8.06
C VAL A 219 2.05 9.14 -8.24
N VAL A 220 1.67 9.40 -9.49
CA VAL A 220 0.34 9.92 -9.83
C VAL A 220 -0.46 8.79 -10.45
N ALA A 221 -1.65 8.52 -9.89
CA ALA A 221 -2.56 7.50 -10.40
C ALA A 221 -3.82 8.16 -10.97
N ASN A 222 -4.14 7.87 -12.23
CA ASN A 222 -5.49 8.12 -12.74
C ASN A 222 -6.38 6.93 -12.40
N LYS A 223 -7.56 7.18 -11.82
CA LYS A 223 -8.53 6.12 -11.52
C LYS A 223 -9.89 6.44 -12.12
N ARG A 224 -10.75 5.43 -12.10
CA ARG A 224 -12.09 5.50 -12.72
C ARG A 224 -12.95 6.65 -12.20
N TRP A 225 -12.91 6.90 -10.89
CA TRP A 225 -13.84 7.82 -10.21
C TRP A 225 -13.17 9.01 -9.51
N ASN A 226 -11.86 8.92 -9.30
CA ASN A 226 -11.04 9.87 -8.59
C ASN A 226 -9.58 9.65 -9.01
N ASP A 227 -8.66 10.50 -8.55
CA ASP A 227 -7.24 10.30 -8.80
C ASP A 227 -6.48 10.10 -7.48
N GLY A 228 -5.29 9.51 -7.57
CA GLY A 228 -4.44 9.19 -6.44
C GLY A 228 -3.07 9.85 -6.54
N LEU A 229 -2.51 10.20 -5.38
CA LEU A 229 -1.13 10.68 -5.25
C LEU A 229 -0.42 9.87 -4.17
N TYR A 230 0.78 9.42 -4.46
CA TYR A 230 1.59 8.60 -3.56
C TYR A 230 2.96 9.24 -3.39
N PHE A 231 3.46 9.15 -2.16
CA PHE A 231 4.80 9.57 -1.77
C PHE A 231 5.51 8.34 -1.25
N SER A 232 6.62 8.02 -1.88
CA SER A 232 7.41 6.84 -1.55
C SER A 232 8.75 7.24 -0.97
N ARG A 233 9.21 6.41 -0.03
CA ARG A 233 10.45 6.56 0.74
C ARG A 233 10.49 7.84 1.61
N ILE A 234 9.41 8.11 2.33
CA ILE A 234 9.33 9.20 3.31
C ILE A 234 9.78 8.74 4.70
N GLY A 235 10.29 9.66 5.53
CA GLY A 235 10.63 9.36 6.92
C GLY A 235 9.41 9.19 7.84
N ILE A 236 9.66 8.79 9.09
CA ILE A 236 8.62 8.59 10.11
C ILE A 236 7.83 9.87 10.44
N ASP A 237 8.47 11.04 10.43
CA ASP A 237 7.78 12.31 10.71
C ASP A 237 6.75 12.69 9.62
N PRO A 238 7.11 12.67 8.33
CA PRO A 238 6.12 12.74 7.25
C PRO A 238 5.01 11.69 7.36
N LEU A 239 5.32 10.44 7.72
CA LEU A 239 4.30 9.40 7.92
C LEU A 239 3.30 9.79 9.03
N VAL A 240 3.77 10.24 10.19
CA VAL A 240 2.88 10.71 11.26
C VAL A 240 1.99 11.86 10.77
N HIS A 241 2.58 12.84 10.07
CA HIS A 241 1.82 13.95 9.49
C HIS A 241 0.74 13.45 8.50
N PHE A 242 1.05 12.44 7.68
CA PHE A 242 0.11 11.82 6.75
C PHE A 242 -1.09 11.22 7.49
N LEU A 243 -0.82 10.42 8.53
CA LEU A 243 -1.84 9.75 9.34
C LEU A 243 -2.77 10.77 10.03
N GLU A 244 -2.20 11.82 10.61
CA GLU A 244 -2.95 12.91 11.24
C GLU A 244 -3.83 13.66 10.23
N ARG A 245 -3.26 14.01 9.06
CA ARG A 245 -3.96 14.78 8.03
C ARG A 245 -5.15 14.03 7.43
N LEU A 246 -5.03 12.71 7.26
CA LEU A 246 -6.11 11.84 6.80
C LEU A 246 -6.97 11.27 7.92
N ARG A 247 -6.71 11.68 9.17
CA ARG A 247 -7.48 11.29 10.35
C ARG A 247 -7.59 9.77 10.48
N PHE A 248 -6.47 9.06 10.28
CA PHE A 248 -6.38 7.65 10.64
C PHE A 248 -6.71 7.46 12.13
N PRO A 249 -7.16 6.26 12.55
CA PRO A 249 -7.50 5.99 13.94
C PRO A 249 -6.37 6.37 14.89
N GLU A 250 -6.72 7.05 15.99
CA GLU A 250 -5.73 7.53 16.97
C GLU A 250 -4.87 6.40 17.54
N GLY A 251 -5.43 5.20 17.69
CA GLY A 251 -4.65 4.05 18.13
C GLY A 251 -3.49 3.68 17.18
N LEU A 252 -3.62 3.94 15.87
CA LEU A 252 -2.55 3.69 14.89
C LEU A 252 -1.61 4.90 14.80
N THR A 253 -2.17 6.10 14.74
CA THR A 253 -1.41 7.36 14.68
C THR A 253 -0.55 7.55 15.95
N GLY A 254 -1.13 7.34 17.13
CA GLY A 254 -0.45 7.34 18.41
C GLY A 254 0.67 6.30 18.48
N PHE A 255 0.42 5.08 18.02
CA PHE A 255 1.45 4.04 17.98
C PHE A 255 2.64 4.41 17.07
N ALA A 256 2.39 5.01 15.91
CA ALA A 256 3.45 5.50 15.03
C ALA A 256 4.28 6.62 15.69
N ARG A 257 3.63 7.52 16.45
CA ARG A 257 4.30 8.59 17.22
C ARG A 257 5.13 8.03 18.37
N GLU A 258 4.58 7.11 19.16
CA GLU A 258 5.26 6.48 20.29
C GLU A 258 6.43 5.60 19.83
N SER A 259 6.31 4.96 18.67
CA SER A 259 7.35 4.11 18.09
C SER A 259 8.31 4.86 17.18
N ARG A 260 8.30 6.20 17.19
CA ARG A 260 9.02 7.04 16.23
C ARG A 260 10.49 6.64 16.09
N ASP A 261 11.22 6.56 17.19
CA ASP A 261 12.66 6.26 17.17
C ASP A 261 12.93 4.80 16.80
N ARG A 262 12.03 3.89 17.18
CA ARG A 262 12.09 2.45 16.84
C ARG A 262 11.83 2.20 15.35
N LEU A 263 11.14 3.12 14.68
CA LEU A 263 10.78 3.07 13.27
C LEU A 263 11.62 4.01 12.38
N ALA A 264 12.46 4.87 12.96
CA ALA A 264 13.21 5.91 12.25
C ALA A 264 14.22 5.37 11.21
N HIS A 265 14.59 4.10 11.29
CA HIS A 265 15.48 3.42 10.35
C HIS A 265 14.78 2.95 9.06
N HIS A 266 13.46 3.05 8.97
CA HIS A 266 12.69 2.76 7.77
C HIS A 266 12.41 4.03 6.97
N LEU A 267 12.22 3.83 5.67
CA LEU A 267 11.47 4.76 4.86
C LEU A 267 10.12 4.11 4.55
N PHE A 268 9.07 4.92 4.55
CA PHE A 268 7.70 4.50 4.39
C PHE A 268 7.16 4.98 3.06
N ASP A 269 6.09 4.33 2.63
CA ASP A 269 5.35 4.78 1.48
C ASP A 269 3.89 4.98 1.85
N VAL A 270 3.30 6.00 1.27
CA VAL A 270 1.92 6.40 1.56
C VAL A 270 1.25 6.88 0.29
N GLY A 271 -0.07 6.84 0.24
CA GLY A 271 -0.81 7.46 -0.83
C GLY A 271 -2.26 7.70 -0.50
N TYR A 272 -2.84 8.69 -1.15
CA TYR A 272 -4.22 9.07 -0.90
C TYR A 272 -4.99 9.28 -2.21
N ASP A 273 -6.30 9.02 -2.14
CA ASP A 273 -7.24 9.33 -3.21
C ASP A 273 -7.91 10.66 -2.93
N HIS A 274 -8.15 11.45 -3.98
CA HIS A 274 -8.75 12.77 -3.87
C HIS A 274 -9.78 13.04 -4.96
N ALA A 275 -10.76 13.87 -4.61
CA ALA A 275 -11.81 14.37 -5.50
C ALA A 275 -11.88 15.90 -5.44
N PRO A 276 -12.59 16.53 -6.39
CA PRO A 276 -12.95 17.94 -6.27
C PRO A 276 -13.60 18.23 -4.94
N GLY A 277 -13.13 19.27 -4.26
CA GLY A 277 -13.79 19.83 -3.09
C GLY A 277 -14.51 21.13 -3.39
N THR A 278 -14.99 21.79 -2.34
CA THR A 278 -15.57 23.13 -2.43
C THR A 278 -14.45 24.16 -2.46
N GLY A 279 -14.29 24.89 -3.57
CA GLY A 279 -13.27 25.93 -3.69
C GLY A 279 -11.89 25.39 -4.06
N ARG A 280 -10.85 25.77 -3.32
CA ARG A 280 -9.44 25.46 -3.66
C ARG A 280 -8.87 24.22 -2.99
N ASP A 281 -9.58 23.63 -2.04
CA ASP A 281 -9.11 22.45 -1.31
C ASP A 281 -9.71 21.16 -1.90
N PRO A 282 -8.90 20.14 -2.17
CA PRO A 282 -9.40 18.83 -2.59
C PRO A 282 -10.03 18.09 -1.40
N VAL A 283 -11.02 17.25 -1.67
CA VAL A 283 -11.54 16.29 -0.69
C VAL A 283 -10.65 15.07 -0.70
N LEU A 284 -10.16 14.66 0.48
CA LEU A 284 -9.36 13.45 0.66
C LEU A 284 -10.30 12.30 0.99
N LEU A 285 -10.32 11.27 0.14
CA LEU A 285 -11.32 10.20 0.18
C LEU A 285 -10.82 8.95 0.90
N LYS A 286 -9.53 8.63 0.71
CA LYS A 286 -8.90 7.43 1.25
C LYS A 286 -7.42 7.69 1.47
N GLY A 287 -6.88 7.18 2.56
CA GLY A 287 -5.44 7.08 2.80
C GLY A 287 -4.96 5.65 2.78
N SER A 288 -3.70 5.45 2.39
CA SER A 288 -3.04 4.15 2.39
C SER A 288 -1.61 4.32 2.90
N ILE A 289 -1.14 3.39 3.74
CA ILE A 289 0.26 3.28 4.15
C ILE A 289 0.78 1.88 3.84
N TYR A 290 2.04 1.75 3.45
CA TYR A 290 2.59 0.49 2.96
C TYR A 290 3.83 0.03 3.74
N GLY A 291 4.11 -1.26 3.66
CA GLY A 291 5.35 -1.85 4.16
C GLY A 291 5.47 -3.32 3.75
N LEU A 292 6.33 -4.06 4.45
CA LEU A 292 6.69 -5.42 4.10
C LEU A 292 6.34 -6.41 5.22
N LEU A 293 5.90 -7.59 4.79
CA LEU A 293 5.65 -8.77 5.60
C LEU A 293 6.67 -9.85 5.22
#